data_AF-A0A1N7JSX8-F1
#
_entry.id   AF-A0A1N7JSX8-F1
#
_cell.length_a   1.000
_cell.length_b   1.000
_cell.length_c   1.000
_cell.angle_alpha   90.00
_cell.angle_beta   90.00
_cell.angle_gamma   90.00
#
_symmetry.space_group_name_H-M   'P 1'
#
loop_
_entity.id
_entity.type
_entity.pdbx_description
1 polymer ?
#
loop_
_entity_poly.entity_id
_entity_poly.type
_entity_poly.pdbx_seq_one_letter_code
_entity_poly.pdbx_strand_id
1 'polypeptide(L)'
;MVLGRDGGALPLLWPLFQMGFGGTVGSGSQWISWIHVDDAARMAAWLLTSPDLDGVYNATAPHPTRMREFTRTLADALRRPHLTHVPGAALRLVLGRRATLVLDGQRVLPTRALDLGFPFAFPTLHEAFRNFL
;
A
#
# COMPACT_ATOMS: atom_id res chain seq x y z
N MET A 1 5.17 0.52 0.69
CA MET A 1 4.39 0.42 1.95
C MET A 1 3.95 -1.01 2.14
N VAL A 2 4.25 -1.63 3.28
CA VAL A 2 3.73 -2.96 3.59
C VAL A 2 2.32 -2.82 4.19
N LEU A 3 1.38 -3.60 3.69
CA LEU A 3 -0.01 -3.68 4.16
C LEU A 3 -0.21 -4.95 4.96
N GLY A 4 -0.67 -4.82 6.20
CA GLY A 4 -1.11 -5.93 7.04
C GLY A 4 -2.26 -5.47 7.93
N ARG A 5 -3.10 -6.41 8.37
CA ARG A 5 -4.23 -6.14 9.27
C ARG A 5 -3.78 -5.47 10.57
N ASP A 6 -2.66 -5.92 11.11
CA ASP A 6 -2.14 -5.51 12.43
C ASP A 6 -0.82 -4.72 12.34
N GLY A 7 -0.42 -4.30 11.14
CA GLY A 7 0.90 -3.70 10.93
C GLY A 7 0.97 -2.68 9.80
N GLY A 8 1.99 -1.83 9.85
CA GLY A 8 2.20 -0.76 8.87
C GLY A 8 1.24 0.42 9.06
N ALA A 9 0.86 1.07 7.97
CA ALA A 9 0.00 2.26 8.03
C ALA A 9 -1.50 1.92 7.98
N LEU A 10 -1.86 0.69 7.64
CA LEU A 10 -3.26 0.30 7.48
C LEU A 10 -4.06 0.36 8.80
N PRO A 11 -3.54 -0.11 9.96
CA PRO A 11 -4.26 -0.02 11.24
C PRO A 11 -4.59 1.42 11.68
N LEU A 12 -3.79 2.41 11.24
CA LEU A 12 -4.05 3.82 11.52
C LEU A 12 -5.18 4.38 10.67
N LEU A 13 -5.29 3.93 9.41
CA LEU A 13 -6.32 4.40 8.47
C LEU A 13 -7.64 3.66 8.69
N TRP A 14 -7.57 2.36 8.94
CA TRP A 14 -8.72 1.47 9.03
C TRP A 14 -9.88 1.97 9.92
N PRO A 15 -9.67 2.38 11.19
CA PRO A 15 -10.77 2.83 12.04
C PRO A 15 -11.43 4.11 11.52
N LEU A 16 -10.66 5.04 10.94
CA LEU A 16 -11.20 6.27 10.35
C LEU A 16 -12.13 5.94 9.17
N PHE A 17 -11.73 5.00 8.33
CA PHE A 17 -12.56 4.52 7.22
C PHE A 17 -13.79 3.76 7.72
N GLN A 18 -13.66 2.91 8.75
CA GLN A 18 -14.78 2.20 9.35
C GLN A 18 -15.84 3.13 9.95
N MET A 19 -15.42 4.27 10.51
CA MET A 19 -16.31 5.33 11.03
C MET A 19 -16.89 6.23 9.93
N GLY A 20 -16.54 6.02 8.66
CA GLY A 20 -17.06 6.82 7.54
C GLY A 20 -16.31 8.14 7.30
N PHE A 21 -15.19 8.37 7.98
CA PHE A 21 -14.31 9.53 7.73
C PHE A 21 -13.28 9.29 6.62
N GLY A 22 -13.47 8.23 5.83
CA GLY A 22 -12.62 7.88 4.70
C GLY A 22 -12.67 8.92 3.58
N GLY A 23 -11.51 9.14 2.94
CA GLY A 23 -11.40 10.17 1.92
C GLY A 23 -10.05 10.28 1.26
N THR A 24 -9.95 11.24 0.34
CA THR A 24 -8.72 11.49 -0.42
C THR A 24 -7.69 12.21 0.46
N VAL A 25 -6.45 11.73 0.44
CA VAL A 25 -5.34 12.30 1.19
C VAL A 25 -4.43 13.14 0.27
N GLY A 26 -4.15 14.38 0.68
CA GLY A 26 -3.32 15.31 -0.11
C GLY A 26 -3.95 15.58 -1.47
N SER A 27 -3.17 15.69 -2.55
CA SER A 27 -3.73 15.84 -3.91
C SER A 27 -4.43 14.57 -4.42
N GLY A 28 -4.19 13.42 -3.79
CA GLY A 28 -4.65 12.11 -4.25
C GLY A 28 -3.92 11.61 -5.52
N SER A 29 -2.99 12.39 -6.07
CA SER A 29 -2.22 12.07 -7.27
C SER A 29 -0.88 11.44 -6.97
N GLN A 30 -0.42 11.46 -5.73
CA GLN A 30 0.82 10.79 -5.35
C GLN A 30 0.70 9.27 -5.54
N TRP A 31 1.80 8.64 -5.93
CA TRP A 31 1.87 7.21 -6.13
C TRP A 31 2.04 6.48 -4.80
N ILE A 32 1.45 5.30 -4.71
CA ILE A 32 1.68 4.34 -3.64
C ILE A 32 2.14 3.03 -4.25
N SER A 33 3.42 2.72 -4.05
CA SER A 33 3.89 1.34 -4.12
C SER A 33 3.61 0.66 -2.79
N TRP A 34 2.82 -0.40 -2.84
CA TRP A 34 2.38 -1.18 -1.69
C TRP A 34 2.75 -2.66 -1.90
N ILE A 35 2.72 -3.47 -0.85
CA ILE A 35 2.81 -4.94 -0.93
C ILE A 35 2.02 -5.54 0.24
N HIS A 36 1.36 -6.68 0.03
CA HIS A 36 0.75 -7.44 1.11
C HIS A 36 1.83 -8.04 2.02
N VAL A 37 1.61 -8.08 3.34
CA VAL A 37 2.59 -8.59 4.31
C VAL A 37 3.03 -10.02 3.99
N ASP A 38 2.10 -10.88 3.57
CA ASP A 38 2.43 -12.25 3.18
C ASP A 38 3.27 -12.31 1.91
N ASP A 39 3.02 -11.46 0.91
CA ASP A 39 3.85 -11.43 -0.30
C ASP A 39 5.24 -10.89 -0.01
N ALA A 40 5.38 -9.95 0.94
CA ALA A 40 6.69 -9.49 1.38
C ALA A 40 7.48 -10.62 2.07
N ALA A 41 6.84 -11.39 2.96
CA ALA A 41 7.46 -12.53 3.62
C ALA A 41 7.80 -13.65 2.62
N ARG A 42 6.91 -13.96 1.68
CA ARG A 42 7.13 -14.95 0.61
C ARG A 42 8.26 -14.54 -0.33
N MET A 43 8.38 -13.24 -0.65
CA MET A 43 9.49 -12.75 -1.46
C MET A 43 10.82 -12.89 -0.74
N ALA A 44 10.87 -12.56 0.56
CA ALA A 44 12.06 -12.77 1.37
C ALA A 44 12.45 -14.25 1.43
N ALA A 45 11.48 -15.15 1.66
CA ALA A 45 11.72 -16.60 1.64
C ALA A 45 12.22 -17.07 0.27
N TRP A 46 11.58 -16.63 -0.82
CA TRP A 46 11.96 -16.98 -2.19
C TRP A 46 13.40 -16.57 -2.53
N LEU A 47 13.82 -15.36 -2.12
CA LEU A 47 15.19 -14.89 -2.32
C LEU A 47 16.19 -15.69 -1.47
N LEU A 48 15.85 -16.01 -0.21
CA LEU A 48 16.72 -16.80 0.67
C LEU A 48 16.91 -18.25 0.21
N THR A 49 15.92 -18.82 -0.48
CA THR A 49 15.96 -20.22 -0.94
C THR A 49 16.48 -20.38 -2.37
N SER A 50 16.77 -19.29 -3.07
CA SER A 50 17.16 -19.31 -4.49
C SER A 50 18.56 -18.70 -4.65
N PRO A 51 19.63 -19.50 -4.46
CA PRO A 51 21.01 -18.99 -4.39
C PRO A 51 21.49 -18.32 -5.68
N ASP A 52 20.85 -18.58 -6.81
CA ASP A 52 21.16 -17.95 -8.09
C ASP A 52 20.54 -16.54 -8.24
N LEU A 53 19.71 -16.11 -7.29
CA LEU A 53 19.09 -14.78 -7.28
C LEU A 53 19.94 -13.79 -6.48
N ASP A 54 20.67 -12.94 -7.17
CA ASP A 54 21.52 -11.92 -6.57
C ASP A 54 21.09 -10.47 -6.89
N GLY A 55 21.48 -9.55 -6.02
CA GLY A 55 21.29 -8.11 -6.16
C GLY A 55 20.02 -7.56 -5.52
N VAL A 56 19.56 -6.42 -6.04
CA VAL A 56 18.48 -5.63 -5.42
C VAL A 56 17.12 -5.99 -6.00
N TYR A 57 16.15 -6.22 -5.11
CA TYR A 57 14.76 -6.51 -5.44
C TYR A 57 13.82 -5.52 -4.77
N ASN A 58 12.81 -5.04 -5.51
CA ASN A 58 11.77 -4.19 -4.96
C ASN A 58 10.64 -5.07 -4.39
N ALA A 59 10.46 -5.02 -3.08
CA ALA A 59 9.33 -5.66 -2.39
C ALA A 59 8.06 -4.81 -2.52
N THR A 60 7.48 -4.82 -3.71
CA THR A 60 6.23 -4.11 -4.07
C THR A 60 5.33 -5.03 -4.87
N ALA A 61 4.02 -4.92 -4.73
CA ALA A 61 3.04 -5.51 -5.62
C ALA A 61 3.19 -4.97 -7.05
N PRO A 62 2.77 -5.72 -8.09
CA PRO A 62 2.93 -5.34 -9.50
C PRO A 62 2.16 -4.09 -9.91
N HIS A 63 1.09 -3.74 -9.19
CA HIS A 63 0.18 -2.66 -9.54
C HIS A 63 0.23 -1.53 -8.50
N PRO A 64 1.20 -0.61 -8.59
CA PRO A 64 1.19 0.61 -7.79
C PRO A 64 -0.03 1.45 -8.18
N THR A 65 -0.63 2.10 -7.20
CA THR A 65 -1.87 2.87 -7.39
C THR A 65 -1.68 4.32 -7.00
N ARG A 66 -2.62 5.17 -7.40
CA ARG A 66 -2.67 6.55 -6.90
C ARG A 66 -3.30 6.57 -5.51
N MET A 67 -2.93 7.51 -4.64
CA MET A 67 -3.54 7.63 -3.30
C MET A 67 -5.07 7.70 -3.34
N ARG A 68 -5.65 8.41 -4.33
CA ARG A 68 -7.11 8.47 -4.51
C ARG A 68 -7.73 7.09 -4.75
N GLU A 69 -7.04 6.25 -5.50
CA GLU A 69 -7.49 4.91 -5.84
C GLU A 69 -7.31 4.00 -4.63
N PHE A 70 -6.14 4.05 -3.97
CA PHE A 70 -5.88 3.34 -2.72
C PHE A 70 -6.96 3.57 -1.66
N THR A 71 -7.24 4.84 -1.37
CA THR A 71 -8.24 5.23 -0.36
C THR A 71 -9.67 4.88 -0.80
N ARG A 72 -10.00 5.00 -2.08
CA ARG A 72 -11.30 4.58 -2.61
C ARG A 72 -11.51 3.08 -2.48
N THR A 73 -10.54 2.28 -2.93
CA THR A 73 -10.59 0.82 -2.82
C THR A 73 -10.69 0.35 -1.37
N LEU A 74 -10.06 1.04 -0.42
CA LEU A 74 -10.22 0.76 1.01
C LEU A 74 -11.65 1.05 1.50
N ALA A 75 -12.22 2.20 1.13
CA ALA A 75 -13.58 2.57 1.48
C ALA A 75 -14.60 1.57 0.88
N ASP A 76 -14.41 1.17 -0.37
CA ASP A 76 -15.26 0.21 -1.08
C ASP A 76 -15.20 -1.17 -0.42
N ALA A 77 -14.00 -1.65 -0.07
CA ALA A 77 -13.81 -2.91 0.65
C ALA A 77 -14.54 -2.90 2.00
N LEU A 78 -14.50 -1.78 2.71
CA LEU A 78 -15.19 -1.60 4.00
C LEU A 78 -16.70 -1.28 3.86
N ARG A 79 -17.21 -1.08 2.64
CA ARG A 79 -18.58 -0.62 2.36
C ARG A 79 -18.90 0.68 3.10
N ARG A 80 -17.97 1.65 3.03
CA ARG A 80 -18.06 2.96 3.70
C ARG A 80 -17.91 4.11 2.70
N PRO A 81 -18.47 5.29 3.00
CA PRO A 81 -18.36 6.45 2.13
C PRO A 81 -16.91 6.93 1.97
N HIS A 82 -16.59 7.45 0.77
CA HIS A 82 -15.32 8.12 0.45
C HIS A 82 -15.61 9.59 0.12
N LEU A 83 -15.95 10.36 1.16
CA LEU A 83 -16.50 11.72 1.01
C LEU A 83 -15.57 12.81 1.55
N THR A 84 -14.59 12.45 2.38
CA THR A 84 -13.71 13.45 2.99
C THR A 84 -12.51 13.77 2.10
N HIS A 85 -11.89 14.91 2.37
CA HIS A 85 -10.60 15.28 1.81
C HIS A 85 -9.71 15.72 2.96
N VAL A 86 -8.57 15.06 3.13
CA VAL A 86 -7.58 15.39 4.17
C VAL A 86 -6.48 16.23 3.51
N PRO A 87 -6.41 17.55 3.80
CA PRO A 87 -5.42 18.41 3.18
C PRO A 87 -4.00 17.98 3.57
N GLY A 88 -3.05 18.13 2.64
CA GLY A 88 -1.64 17.82 2.92
C GLY A 88 -1.08 18.63 4.10
N ALA A 89 -1.56 19.85 4.31
CA ALA A 89 -1.19 20.69 5.46
C ALA A 89 -1.62 20.07 6.80
N ALA A 90 -2.81 19.47 6.88
CA ALA A 90 -3.28 18.80 8.09
C ALA A 90 -2.40 17.58 8.42
N LEU A 91 -2.02 16.80 7.40
CA LEU A 91 -1.08 15.69 7.56
C LEU A 91 0.31 16.15 8.00
N ARG A 92 0.81 17.26 7.48
CA ARG A 92 2.09 17.85 7.91
C ARG A 92 2.04 18.33 9.36
N LEU A 93 0.89 18.80 9.83
CA LEU A 93 0.72 19.21 11.23
C LEU A 93 0.75 18.01 12.18
N VAL A 94 0.14 16.88 11.79
CA VAL A 94 0.10 15.65 12.60
C VAL A 94 1.40 14.84 12.53
N LEU A 95 1.96 14.67 11.33
CA LEU A 95 3.12 13.79 11.09
C LEU A 95 4.45 14.54 10.95
N GLY A 96 4.44 15.88 10.99
CA GLY A 96 5.62 16.71 10.78
C GLY A 96 6.30 16.41 9.44
N ARG A 97 7.64 16.29 9.48
CA ARG A 97 8.46 15.95 8.30
C ARG A 97 8.20 14.55 7.74
N ARG A 98 7.59 13.63 8.52
CA ARG A 98 7.26 12.28 8.05
C ARG A 98 6.08 12.28 7.07
N ALA A 99 5.29 13.36 7.03
CA ALA A 99 4.20 13.52 6.07
C ALA A 99 4.70 13.42 4.62
N THR A 100 5.94 13.81 4.34
CA THR A 100 6.57 13.70 3.02
C THR A 100 6.56 12.28 2.48
N LEU A 101 6.73 11.26 3.34
CA LEU A 101 6.67 9.84 2.94
C LEU A 101 5.28 9.45 2.41
N VAL A 102 4.23 10.13 2.88
CA VAL A 102 2.83 9.91 2.49
C VAL A 102 2.43 10.82 1.32
N LEU A 103 2.99 12.02 1.25
CA LEU A 103 2.60 13.07 0.30
C LEU A 103 3.39 13.04 -1.01
N ASP A 104 4.63 12.55 -1.01
CA ASP A 104 5.54 12.59 -2.16
C ASP A 104 5.77 11.20 -2.78
N GLY A 105 4.85 10.26 -2.53
CA GLY A 105 5.03 8.83 -2.77
C GLY A 105 5.53 8.44 -4.18
N GLN A 106 6.19 7.28 -4.25
CA GLN A 106 6.96 6.84 -5.41
C GLN A 106 6.24 5.74 -6.19
N ARG A 107 6.48 5.70 -7.52
CA ARG A 107 6.06 4.59 -8.40
C ARG A 107 7.22 3.62 -8.59
N VAL A 108 7.26 2.61 -7.74
CA VAL A 108 8.25 1.53 -7.77
C VAL A 108 7.57 0.25 -8.26
N LEU A 109 8.23 -0.46 -9.17
CA LEU A 109 7.77 -1.72 -9.75
C LEU A 109 8.72 -2.87 -9.35
N PRO A 110 8.20 -4.09 -9.15
CA PRO A 110 8.99 -5.27 -8.83
C PRO A 110 9.52 -5.96 -10.11
N THR A 111 10.08 -5.21 -11.05
CA THR A 111 10.41 -5.69 -12.41
C THR A 111 11.21 -7.00 -12.40
N ARG A 112 12.30 -7.08 -11.64
CA ARG A 112 13.10 -8.33 -11.56
C ARG A 112 12.31 -9.52 -11.02
N ALA A 113 11.49 -9.30 -9.99
CA ALA A 113 10.68 -10.38 -9.43
C ALA A 113 9.60 -10.83 -10.43
N LEU A 114 9.05 -9.91 -11.22
CA LEU A 114 8.10 -10.23 -12.30
C LEU A 114 8.76 -11.00 -13.44
N ASP A 115 9.92 -10.55 -13.90
CA ASP A 115 10.68 -11.19 -14.98
C ASP A 115 11.08 -12.62 -14.61
N LEU A 116 11.34 -12.86 -13.32
CA LEU A 116 11.67 -14.17 -12.76
C LEU A 116 10.44 -14.98 -12.31
N GLY A 117 9.23 -14.48 -12.54
CA GLY A 117 7.99 -15.20 -12.29
C GLY A 117 7.62 -15.38 -10.81
N PHE A 118 8.01 -14.46 -9.92
CA PHE A 118 7.59 -14.49 -8.52
C PHE A 118 6.05 -14.50 -8.43
N PRO A 119 5.45 -15.53 -7.81
CA PRO A 119 4.00 -15.72 -7.84
C PRO A 119 3.32 -14.90 -6.74
N PHE A 120 3.03 -13.61 -6.99
CA PHE A 120 2.29 -12.75 -6.08
C PHE A 120 0.92 -13.36 -5.74
N ALA A 121 0.62 -13.52 -4.44
CA ALA A 121 -0.68 -14.00 -3.99
C ALA A 121 -1.72 -12.87 -3.96
N PHE A 122 -1.28 -11.63 -3.78
CA PHE A 122 -2.13 -10.45 -3.71
C PHE A 122 -1.64 -9.35 -4.67
N PRO A 123 -1.72 -9.57 -6.00
CA PRO A 123 -1.26 -8.60 -6.98
C PRO A 123 -2.07 -7.31 -6.99
N THR A 124 -3.34 -7.33 -6.55
CA THR A 124 -4.24 -6.16 -6.55
C THR A 124 -4.70 -5.73 -5.16
N LEU A 125 -4.99 -4.43 -4.98
CA LEU A 125 -5.48 -3.91 -3.69
C LEU A 125 -6.81 -4.52 -3.27
N HIS A 126 -7.68 -4.86 -4.22
CA HIS A 126 -8.96 -5.47 -3.94
C HIS A 126 -8.79 -6.85 -3.29
N GLU A 127 -7.84 -7.66 -3.77
CA GLU A 127 -7.53 -8.97 -3.18
C GLU A 127 -6.90 -8.80 -1.79
N ALA A 128 -5.95 -7.88 -1.65
CA ALA A 128 -5.30 -7.60 -0.38
C ALA A 128 -6.29 -7.11 0.69
N PHE A 129 -7.15 -6.13 0.39
CA PHE A 129 -8.13 -5.66 1.37
C PHE A 129 -9.20 -6.69 1.67
N ARG A 130 -9.62 -7.51 0.69
CA ARG A 130 -10.55 -8.62 0.94
C ARG A 130 -9.96 -9.64 1.92
N ASN A 131 -8.65 -9.87 1.90
CA ASN A 131 -7.98 -10.74 2.85
C ASN A 131 -8.02 -10.21 4.29
N PHE A 132 -7.97 -8.89 4.48
CA PHE A 132 -7.96 -8.29 5.83
C PHE A 132 -9.33 -8.18 6.50
N LEU A 133 -10.42 -8.33 5.74
CA LEU A 133 -11.80 -8.26 6.24
C LEU A 133 -12.18 -9.59 6.89
#